data_AF-A0A494Z0F9-F1
#
_entry.id   AF-A0A494Z0F9-F1
#
_cell.length_a   1.000
_cell.length_b   1.000
_cell.length_c   1.000
_cell.angle_alpha   90.00
_cell.angle_beta   90.00
_cell.angle_gamma   90.00
#
_symmetry.space_group_name_H-M   'P 1'
#
loop_
_entity.id
_entity.type
_entity.pdbx_description
1 polymer ?
#
loop_
_entity_poly.entity_id
_entity_poly.type
_entity_poly.pdbx_seq_one_letter_code
_entity_poly.pdbx_strand_id
1 'polypeptide(L)'
;MKKPSSIIRNEQGFILPYILFVVVIILMIVKTNIEIYQNELEITERQIEQIKAETLFQMARTMVIDELEKDRNIPSSGMSYDFPNGSVHVIINTKSDTELQLLFKIVLSKTQYTFEILDTIVLERSIL
;
A
#
# COMPACT_ATOMS: atom_id res chain seq x y z
N MET A 1 -27.34 -41.19 66.25
CA MET A 1 -27.39 -41.08 64.76
C MET A 1 -28.05 -39.74 64.45
N LYS A 2 -27.56 -38.79 63.64
CA LYS A 2 -26.52 -38.74 62.61
C LYS A 2 -25.78 -37.39 62.77
N LYS A 3 -24.46 -37.37 62.61
CA LYS A 3 -23.67 -36.13 62.59
C LYS A 3 -23.84 -35.46 61.21
N PRO A 4 -24.18 -34.18 61.10
CA PRO A 4 -24.16 -33.49 59.80
C PRO A 4 -22.70 -33.33 59.38
N SER A 5 -22.35 -33.87 58.21
CA SER A 5 -21.03 -33.70 57.62
C SER A 5 -20.87 -32.25 57.18
N SER A 6 -20.13 -31.47 57.96
CA SER A 6 -19.60 -30.18 57.55
C SER A 6 -18.51 -30.43 56.50
N ILE A 7 -18.90 -30.46 55.22
CA ILE A 7 -17.95 -30.51 54.09
C ILE A 7 -17.69 -29.09 53.54
N ILE A 8 -18.42 -28.07 54.01
CA ILE A 8 -18.26 -26.69 53.53
C ILE A 8 -17.90 -25.79 54.71
N ARG A 9 -16.63 -25.85 55.12
CA ARG A 9 -16.02 -24.77 55.91
C ARG A 9 -14.58 -24.55 55.47
N ASN A 10 -14.44 -24.07 54.25
CA ASN A 10 -13.28 -23.32 53.76
C ASN A 10 -13.78 -22.28 52.76
N GLU A 11 -14.02 -21.04 53.21
CA GLU A 11 -14.51 -19.91 52.39
C GLU A 11 -13.40 -19.34 51.46
N GLN A 12 -12.66 -20.22 50.79
CA GLN A 12 -11.65 -19.86 49.78
C GLN A 12 -12.11 -20.18 48.34
N GLY A 13 -13.38 -20.52 48.15
CA GLY A 13 -13.93 -21.05 46.90
C GLY A 13 -14.18 -20.04 45.77
N PHE A 14 -13.95 -18.74 46.00
CA PHE A 14 -14.27 -17.69 45.02
C PHE A 14 -13.06 -17.06 44.33
N ILE A 15 -11.84 -17.55 44.55
CA ILE A 15 -10.62 -16.98 43.94
C ILE A 15 -10.50 -17.38 42.45
N LEU A 16 -10.92 -18.60 42.10
CA LEU A 16 -10.73 -19.17 40.76
C LEU A 16 -11.40 -18.33 39.63
N PRO A 17 -12.65 -17.87 39.75
CA PRO A 17 -13.28 -17.04 38.72
C PRO A 17 -12.53 -15.73 38.47
N TYR A 18 -11.98 -15.09 39.52
CA TYR A 18 -11.20 -13.86 39.38
C TYR A 18 -9.87 -14.11 38.66
N ILE A 19 -9.16 -15.18 39.01
CA ILE A 19 -7.92 -15.55 38.31
C ILE A 19 -8.22 -15.83 36.84
N LEU A 20 -9.29 -16.58 36.55
CA LEU A 20 -9.67 -16.90 35.18
C LEU A 20 -10.03 -15.64 34.38
N PHE A 21 -10.73 -14.69 35.01
CA PHE A 21 -11.02 -13.40 34.39
C PHE A 21 -9.75 -12.62 34.05
N VAL A 22 -8.78 -12.56 34.98
CA VAL A 22 -7.48 -11.92 34.73
C VAL A 22 -6.71 -12.62 33.61
N VAL A 23 -6.70 -13.96 33.60
CA VAL A 23 -6.06 -14.74 32.53
C VAL A 23 -6.71 -14.47 31.19
N VAL A 24 -8.04 -14.41 31.12
CA VAL A 24 -8.78 -14.08 29.89
C VAL A 24 -8.41 -12.67 29.40
N ILE A 25 -8.32 -11.68 30.29
CA ILE A 25 -7.88 -10.33 29.93
C ILE A 25 -6.46 -10.35 29.36
N ILE A 26 -5.53 -11.05 30.02
CA ILE A 26 -4.15 -11.16 29.55
C ILE A 26 -4.10 -11.81 28.16
N LEU A 27 -4.82 -12.92 27.97
CA LEU A 27 -4.88 -13.60 26.68
C LEU A 27 -5.51 -12.72 25.59
N MET A 28 -6.54 -11.94 25.93
CA MET A 28 -7.16 -11.00 25.01
C MET A 28 -6.17 -9.90 24.60
N ILE A 29 -5.43 -9.33 25.55
CA ILE A 29 -4.40 -8.32 25.26
C ILE A 29 -3.33 -8.92 24.34
N VAL A 30 -2.81 -10.11 24.65
CA VAL A 30 -1.79 -10.77 23.83
C VAL A 30 -2.31 -11.01 22.41
N LYS A 31 -3.53 -11.56 22.29
CA LYS A 31 -4.17 -11.81 20.99
C LYS A 31 -4.33 -10.53 20.18
N THR A 32 -4.85 -9.46 20.79
CA THR A 32 -5.01 -8.17 20.12
C THR A 32 -3.69 -7.60 19.64
N ASN A 33 -2.61 -7.70 20.44
CA ASN A 33 -1.29 -7.23 20.02
C ASN A 33 -0.74 -8.04 18.83
N ILE A 34 -0.96 -9.35 18.80
CA ILE A 34 -0.56 -10.19 17.66
C ILE A 34 -1.33 -9.77 16.40
N GLU A 35 -2.65 -9.54 16.51
CA GLU A 35 -3.48 -9.11 15.38
C GLU A 35 -3.07 -7.74 14.87
N ILE A 36 -2.83 -6.77 15.76
CA ILE A 36 -2.33 -5.44 15.40
C ILE A 36 -1.00 -5.56 14.66
N TYR A 37 -0.06 -6.34 15.18
CA TYR A 37 1.26 -6.50 14.57
C TYR A 37 1.17 -7.12 13.17
N GLN A 38 0.33 -8.16 12.99
CA GLN A 38 0.11 -8.77 11.68
C GLN A 38 -0.50 -7.77 10.69
N ASN A 39 -1.45 -6.97 11.14
CA ASN A 39 -2.07 -5.93 10.31
C ASN A 39 -1.05 -4.83 9.92
N GLU A 40 -0.20 -4.41 10.85
CA GLU A 40 0.86 -3.44 10.56
C GLU A 40 1.86 -3.94 9.51
N LEU A 41 2.20 -5.24 9.53
CA LEU A 41 3.02 -5.85 8.49
C LEU A 41 2.36 -5.78 7.11
N GLU A 42 1.07 -6.14 7.01
CA GLU A 42 0.32 -6.08 5.76
C GLU A 42 0.19 -4.65 5.23
N ILE A 43 -0.09 -3.69 6.11
CA ILE A 43 -0.15 -2.27 5.75
C ILE A 43 1.21 -1.78 5.23
N THR A 44 2.29 -2.13 5.94
CA THR A 44 3.65 -1.73 5.56
C THR A 44 4.03 -2.30 4.20
N GLU A 45 3.68 -3.56 3.92
CA GLU A 45 3.95 -4.19 2.62
C GLU A 45 3.24 -3.43 1.49
N ARG A 46 1.95 -3.10 1.66
CA ARG A 46 1.20 -2.31 0.67
C ARG A 46 1.77 -0.90 0.49
N GLN A 47 2.21 -0.26 1.58
CA GLN A 47 2.86 1.06 1.51
C GLN A 47 4.17 0.99 0.72
N ILE A 48 4.97 -0.05 0.92
CA ILE A 48 6.20 -0.26 0.15
C ILE A 48 5.89 -0.42 -1.34
N GLU A 49 4.83 -1.14 -1.70
CA GLU A 49 4.41 -1.29 -3.11
C GLU A 49 3.94 0.03 -3.71
N GLN A 50 3.16 0.82 -2.96
CA GLN A 50 2.73 2.14 -3.39
C GLN A 50 3.93 3.08 -3.64
N ILE A 51 4.91 3.10 -2.72
CA ILE A 51 6.13 3.90 -2.88
C ILE A 51 6.90 3.47 -4.13
N LYS A 52 7.01 2.16 -4.40
CA LYS A 52 7.65 1.67 -5.64
C LYS A 52 6.91 2.16 -6.88
N ALA A 53 5.58 2.07 -6.90
CA ALA A 53 4.79 2.55 -8.03
C ALA A 53 4.96 4.07 -8.24
N GLU A 54 4.93 4.86 -7.18
CA GLU A 54 5.15 6.31 -7.26
C GLU A 54 6.57 6.65 -7.74
N THR A 55 7.58 5.90 -7.30
CA THR A 55 8.95 6.07 -7.78
C THR A 55 9.06 5.76 -9.28
N LEU A 56 8.44 4.67 -9.74
CA LEU A 56 8.38 4.32 -11.17
C LEU A 56 7.68 5.41 -12.00
N PHE A 57 6.57 5.95 -11.48
CA PHE A 57 5.89 7.09 -12.08
C PHE A 57 6.79 8.31 -12.22
N GLN A 58 7.47 8.72 -11.14
CA GLN A 58 8.34 9.89 -11.16
C GLN A 58 9.52 9.74 -12.13
N MET A 59 10.12 8.54 -12.18
CA MET A 59 11.19 8.25 -13.14
C MET A 59 10.69 8.29 -14.59
N ALA A 60 9.59 7.60 -14.87
CA ALA A 60 8.99 7.58 -16.22
C ALA A 60 8.57 8.99 -16.66
N ARG A 61 7.93 9.76 -15.78
CA ARG A 61 7.54 11.15 -16.06
C ARG A 61 8.74 12.01 -16.41
N THR A 62 9.85 11.87 -15.68
CA THR A 62 11.08 12.61 -15.96
C THR A 62 11.66 12.23 -17.32
N MET A 63 11.67 10.94 -17.66
CA MET A 63 12.13 10.47 -18.98
C MET A 63 11.24 10.99 -20.12
N VAL A 64 9.91 10.94 -19.96
CA VAL A 64 8.97 11.46 -20.95
C VAL A 64 9.18 12.96 -21.18
N ILE A 65 9.38 13.74 -20.12
CA ILE A 65 9.63 15.19 -20.25
C ILE A 65 10.95 15.45 -20.98
N ASP A 66 12.04 14.77 -20.60
CA ASP A 66 13.35 14.92 -21.24
C ASP A 66 13.32 14.49 -22.72
N GLU A 67 12.58 13.43 -23.05
CA GLU A 67 12.37 13.00 -24.45
C GLU A 67 11.55 14.02 -25.24
N LEU A 68 10.44 14.54 -24.69
CA LEU A 68 9.61 15.55 -25.36
C LEU A 68 10.33 16.91 -25.53
N GLU A 69 11.24 17.26 -24.63
CA GLU A 69 12.10 18.45 -24.78
C GLU A 69 13.14 18.27 -25.87
N LYS A 70 13.72 17.07 -26.02
CA LYS A 70 14.74 16.74 -27.03
C LYS A 70 14.16 16.51 -28.42
N ASP A 71 13.05 15.78 -28.50
CA ASP A 71 12.35 15.45 -29.74
C ASP A 71 10.84 15.65 -29.50
N ARG A 72 10.30 16.73 -30.05
CA ARG A 72 8.88 17.08 -29.92
C ARG A 72 7.95 16.14 -30.68
N ASN A 73 8.46 15.08 -31.29
CA ASN A 73 7.63 14.05 -31.92
C ASN A 73 7.01 13.14 -30.87
N ILE A 74 5.68 13.20 -30.77
CA ILE A 74 4.90 12.34 -29.89
C ILE A 74 4.68 11.00 -30.61
N PRO A 75 5.23 9.87 -30.12
CA PRO A 75 5.02 8.57 -30.73
C PRO A 75 3.56 8.15 -30.59
N SER A 76 2.93 7.78 -31.71
CA SER A 76 1.49 7.43 -31.77
C SER A 76 1.14 6.17 -30.98
N SER A 77 2.12 5.34 -30.66
CA SER A 77 1.97 4.10 -29.88
C SER A 77 2.22 4.27 -28.38
N GLY A 78 2.54 5.49 -27.92
CA GLY A 78 3.00 5.72 -26.55
C GLY A 78 4.47 5.32 -26.34
N MET A 79 4.96 5.53 -25.12
CA MET A 79 6.34 5.25 -24.70
C MET A 79 6.35 4.13 -23.65
N SER A 80 7.38 3.29 -23.65
CA SER A 80 7.51 2.21 -22.65
C SER A 80 8.89 2.26 -22.03
N TYR A 81 8.94 2.18 -20.69
CA TYR A 81 10.16 2.22 -19.91
C TYR A 81 10.24 1.00 -19.01
N ASP A 82 11.35 0.28 -19.08
CA ASP A 82 11.64 -0.84 -18.21
C ASP A 82 12.60 -0.41 -17.10
N PHE A 83 12.20 -0.64 -15.86
CA PHE A 83 12.99 -0.35 -14.67
C PHE A 83 13.24 -1.64 -13.87
N PRO A 84 14.25 -1.67 -12.98
CA PRO A 84 14.52 -2.85 -12.15
C PRO A 84 13.32 -3.33 -11.31
N ASN A 85 12.45 -2.40 -10.93
CA ASN A 85 11.30 -2.67 -10.04
C ASN A 85 9.96 -2.83 -10.77
N GLY A 86 9.92 -2.66 -12.08
CA GLY A 86 8.68 -2.73 -12.86
C GLY A 86 8.81 -2.06 -14.22
N SER A 87 7.77 -2.14 -15.02
CA SER A 87 7.67 -1.45 -16.30
C SER A 87 6.57 -0.40 -16.26
N VAL A 88 6.74 0.66 -17.04
CA VAL A 88 5.77 1.75 -17.17
C VAL A 88 5.47 1.97 -18.64
N HIS A 89 4.19 1.87 -19.00
CA HIS A 89 3.70 2.20 -20.33
C HIS A 89 2.94 3.53 -20.28
N VAL A 90 3.35 4.48 -21.10
CA VAL A 90 2.82 5.84 -21.13
C VAL A 90 2.03 6.03 -22.41
N ILE A 91 0.73 6.27 -22.26
CA ILE A 91 -0.16 6.61 -23.36
C ILE A 91 -0.31 8.12 -23.40
N ILE A 92 0.01 8.72 -24.54
CA ILE A 92 -0.01 10.17 -24.74
C ILE A 92 -1.24 10.54 -25.55
N ASN A 93 -2.15 11.30 -24.95
CA ASN A 93 -3.31 11.87 -25.61
C ASN A 93 -3.13 13.39 -25.72
N THR A 94 -3.07 13.89 -26.94
CA THR A 94 -3.05 15.33 -27.21
C THR A 94 -4.44 15.90 -26.95
N LYS A 95 -4.58 16.79 -25.95
CA LYS A 95 -5.83 17.53 -25.69
C LYS A 95 -5.89 18.84 -26.48
N SER A 96 -4.74 19.47 -26.68
CA SER A 96 -4.57 20.75 -27.39
C SER A 96 -3.13 20.88 -27.90
N ASP A 97 -2.82 21.90 -28.71
CA ASP A 97 -1.47 22.20 -29.20
C ASP A 97 -0.46 22.48 -28.07
N THR A 98 -0.94 22.78 -26.86
CA THR A 98 -0.13 23.13 -25.68
C THR A 98 -0.35 22.19 -24.49
N GLU A 99 -1.29 21.25 -24.56
CA GLU A 99 -1.64 20.38 -23.43
C GLU A 99 -1.65 18.90 -23.84
N LEU A 100 -0.79 18.14 -23.17
CA LEU A 100 -0.69 16.69 -23.30
C LEU A 100 -1.23 16.02 -22.05
N GLN A 101 -2.15 15.08 -22.23
CA GLN A 101 -2.60 14.20 -21.18
C GLN A 101 -1.83 12.89 -21.26
N LEU A 102 -1.19 12.51 -20.17
CA LEU A 102 -0.38 11.30 -20.07
C LEU A 102 -1.07 10.31 -19.14
N LEU A 103 -1.26 9.08 -19.61
CA LEU A 103 -1.70 7.97 -18.77
C LEU A 103 -0.54 7.00 -18.57
N PHE A 104 -0.06 6.92 -17.33
CA PHE A 104 1.01 6.02 -16.92
C PHE A 104 0.39 4.74 -16.38
N LYS A 105 0.65 3.62 -17.07
CA LYS A 105 0.30 2.27 -16.62
C LYS A 105 1.53 1.59 -16.07
N ILE A 106 1.54 1.34 -14.77
CA ILE A 106 2.70 0.86 -14.02
C ILE A 106 2.44 -0.58 -13.61
N VAL A 107 3.37 -1.47 -13.97
CA VAL A 107 3.32 -2.89 -13.63
C VAL A 107 4.56 -3.22 -12.80
N LEU A 108 4.36 -3.66 -11.55
CA LEU A 108 5.46 -4.03 -10.65
C LEU A 108 6.00 -5.43 -11.00
N SER A 109 7.32 -5.63 -10.97
CA SER A 109 7.92 -6.90 -11.41
C SER A 109 7.60 -8.09 -10.50
N LYS A 110 7.33 -7.84 -9.22
CA LYS A 110 7.15 -8.90 -8.22
C LYS A 110 5.69 -9.23 -7.93
N THR A 111 4.77 -8.34 -8.29
CA THR A 111 3.36 -8.45 -7.92
C THR A 111 2.48 -8.08 -9.10
N GLN A 112 1.28 -8.68 -9.19
CA GLN A 112 0.33 -8.40 -10.27
C GLN A 112 -0.39 -7.04 -10.10
N TYR A 113 0.06 -6.19 -9.16
CA TYR A 113 -0.53 -4.88 -8.97
C TYR A 113 -0.22 -3.99 -10.17
N THR A 114 -1.29 -3.47 -10.74
CA THR A 114 -1.23 -2.45 -11.80
C THR A 114 -1.73 -1.14 -11.23
N PHE A 115 -0.97 -0.08 -11.45
CA PHE A 115 -1.38 1.28 -11.10
C PHE A 115 -1.58 2.08 -12.37
N GLU A 116 -2.64 2.89 -12.38
CA GLU A 116 -2.89 3.85 -13.46
C GLU A 116 -2.88 5.26 -12.88
N ILE A 117 -1.97 6.10 -13.38
CA ILE A 117 -1.83 7.48 -12.94
C ILE A 117 -2.03 8.38 -14.16
N LEU A 118 -2.97 9.32 -14.03
CA LEU A 118 -3.25 10.32 -15.05
C LEU A 118 -2.53 11.62 -14.69
N ASP A 119 -1.73 12.12 -15.61
CA ASP A 119 -1.05 13.40 -15.48
C ASP A 119 -1.37 14.30 -16.68
N THR A 120 -1.20 15.61 -16.51
CA THR A 120 -1.35 16.59 -17.58
C THR A 120 -0.13 17.48 -17.60
N ILE A 121 0.54 17.56 -18.75
CA ILE A 121 1.70 18.42 -18.97
C ILE A 121 1.28 19.54 -19.91
N VAL A 122 1.56 20.78 -19.48
CA VAL A 122 1.43 21.96 -20.32
C VAL A 122 2.79 22.25 -20.93
N LEU A 123 2.88 22.25 -22.26
CA LEU A 123 4.05 22.66 -22.99
C LEU A 123 4.10 24.20 -23.00
N GLU A 124 4.91 24.81 -22.12
CA GLU A 124 5.21 26.24 -22.25
C GLU A 124 5.96 26.47 -23.56
N ARG A 125 5.42 27.34 -24.42
CA ARG A 125 6.15 27.88 -25.58
C ARG A 125 7.39 28.62 -25.06
N SER A 126 8.53 27.95 -25.04
CA SER A 126 9.82 28.63 -24.99
C SER A 126 9.91 29.51 -26.24
N ILE A 127 9.96 30.82 -25.99
CA ILE A 127 10.00 31.92 -26.95
C ILE A 127 11.09 31.64 -28.00
N LEU A 128 10.69 31.60 -29.27
CA LEU A 128 11.55 31.83 -30.44
C LEU A 128 11.19 33.19 -31.03
#